data_AF-A0AAE1SQZ6-F1
#
_entry.id   AF-A0AAE1SQZ6-F1
#
_cell.length_a   1.000
_cell.length_b   1.000
_cell.length_c   1.000
_cell.angle_alpha   90.00
_cell.angle_beta   90.00
_cell.angle_gamma   90.00
#
_symmetry.space_group_name_H-M   'P 1'
#
loop_
_entity.id
_entity.type
_entity.pdbx_description
1 polymer ?
#
loop_
_entity_poly.entity_id
_entity_poly.type
_entity_poly.pdbx_seq_one_letter_code
_entity_poly.pdbx_strand_id
1 'polypeptide(L)'
;MASGITDKLKVWWANFDLVSQMTIRRILGCLVSLFDISPDQHLVKTLIWFWDPDRVVFKFRDYEITHTLEEINYFTNLIYQGRGQIIPHNQSGKKFLRYLGLKNTKELRCFENNWVSSDYLYERYGRRDGYKLIKKEFSYTPDHWRVRHPIAFAVDLLGTSLFPLEHGKISTCICSVARTIFEGVDSTQLTLAPMILAEVFQALGKCERGETNFFEGYNLILQMWAMEHFYRHPNMVDILFSESNKIDSFYDRTK
;
A
#
# COMPACT_ATOMS: atom_id res chain seq x y z
N MET A 1 3.45 13.23 -8.11
CA MET A 1 3.59 12.58 -6.79
C MET A 1 2.22 12.13 -6.35
N ALA A 2 2.12 10.96 -5.71
CA ALA A 2 0.86 10.45 -5.18
C ALA A 2 0.24 11.49 -4.23
N SER A 3 -1.04 11.79 -4.46
CA SER A 3 -1.88 12.50 -3.49
C SER A 3 -1.99 11.66 -2.22
N GLY A 4 -2.26 12.30 -1.08
CA GLY A 4 -2.58 11.56 0.14
C GLY A 4 -3.78 10.61 -0.06
N ILE A 5 -4.05 9.78 0.93
CA ILE A 5 -5.11 8.79 0.81
C ILE A 5 -6.47 9.45 0.61
N THR A 6 -7.25 8.93 -0.34
CA THR A 6 -8.55 9.50 -0.74
C THR A 6 -9.59 9.40 0.40
N ASP A 7 -10.46 10.41 0.51
CA ASP A 7 -11.58 10.38 1.46
C ASP A 7 -12.50 9.17 1.24
N LYS A 8 -12.63 8.71 -0.01
CA LYS A 8 -13.40 7.51 -0.35
C LYS A 8 -12.82 6.27 0.33
N LEU A 9 -11.51 6.10 0.37
CA LEU A 9 -10.88 4.95 1.03
C LEU A 9 -11.07 5.01 2.56
N LYS A 10 -11.02 6.22 3.16
CA LYS A 10 -11.37 6.44 4.58
C LYS A 10 -12.82 6.08 4.89
N VAL A 11 -13.76 6.51 4.04
CA VAL A 11 -15.19 6.18 4.16
C VAL A 11 -15.41 4.68 3.99
N TRP A 12 -14.74 4.04 3.02
CA TRP A 12 -14.78 2.59 2.84
C TRP A 12 -14.30 1.87 4.10
N TRP A 13 -13.16 2.27 4.66
CA TRP A 13 -12.66 1.73 5.91
C TRP A 13 -13.67 1.83 7.06
N ALA A 14 -14.29 2.99 7.23
CA ALA A 14 -15.32 3.23 8.24
C ALA A 14 -16.61 2.42 8.03
N ASN A 15 -16.85 1.87 6.84
CA ASN A 15 -18.01 1.05 6.53
C ASN A 15 -17.84 -0.43 6.88
N PHE A 16 -16.61 -0.90 7.17
CA PHE A 16 -16.40 -2.26 7.66
C PHE A 16 -16.91 -2.42 9.08
N ASP A 17 -17.47 -3.59 9.39
CA ASP A 17 -17.69 -4.01 10.76
C ASP A 17 -16.37 -4.25 11.51
N LEU A 18 -16.44 -4.30 12.84
CA LEU A 18 -15.26 -4.46 13.70
C LEU A 18 -14.47 -5.75 13.39
N VAL A 19 -15.16 -6.85 13.06
CA VAL A 19 -14.53 -8.14 12.76
C VAL A 19 -13.72 -8.06 11.47
N SER A 20 -14.28 -7.43 10.46
CA SER A 20 -13.62 -7.17 9.17
C SER A 20 -12.44 -6.24 9.34
N GLN A 21 -12.59 -5.16 10.12
CA GLN A 21 -11.47 -4.25 10.43
C GLN A 21 -10.33 -4.96 11.16
N MET A 22 -10.63 -5.79 12.18
CA MET A 22 -9.63 -6.59 12.88
C MET A 22 -8.91 -7.56 11.93
N THR A 23 -9.66 -8.21 11.04
CA THR A 23 -9.09 -9.12 10.04
C THR A 23 -8.15 -8.40 9.09
N ILE A 24 -8.56 -7.24 8.58
CA ILE A 24 -7.73 -6.41 7.68
C ILE A 24 -6.49 -5.92 8.42
N ARG A 25 -6.61 -5.38 9.64
CA ARG A 25 -5.45 -4.93 10.45
C ARG A 25 -4.47 -6.06 10.75
N ARG A 26 -4.97 -7.27 11.02
CA ARG A 26 -4.10 -8.44 11.24
C ARG A 26 -3.25 -8.77 10.00
N ILE A 27 -3.78 -8.54 8.79
CA ILE A 27 -3.11 -8.89 7.53
C ILE A 27 -2.24 -7.75 7.01
N LEU A 28 -2.75 -6.51 7.07
CA LEU A 28 -2.09 -5.33 6.53
C LEU A 28 -1.30 -4.54 7.58
N GLY A 29 -1.31 -4.98 8.84
CA GLY A 29 -0.67 -4.29 9.95
C GLY A 29 -1.23 -2.87 10.12
N CYS A 30 -0.31 -1.92 10.25
CA CYS A 30 -0.60 -0.50 10.42
C CYS A 30 -0.76 0.24 9.09
N LEU A 31 -0.70 -0.42 7.93
CA LEU A 31 -0.89 0.25 6.63
C LEU A 31 -2.24 0.99 6.52
N VAL A 32 -3.27 0.56 7.25
CA VAL A 32 -4.56 1.28 7.28
C VAL A 32 -4.47 2.61 8.04
N SER A 33 -3.50 2.79 8.94
CA SER A 33 -3.33 4.03 9.72
C SER A 33 -2.69 5.17 8.91
N LEU A 34 -2.20 4.90 7.70
CA LEU A 34 -1.65 5.93 6.82
C LEU A 34 -2.63 7.04 6.46
N PHE A 35 -3.93 6.79 6.65
CA PHE A 35 -5.01 7.75 6.44
C PHE A 35 -4.76 9.06 7.17
N ASP A 36 -4.01 9.00 8.27
CA ASP A 36 -3.79 10.13 9.16
C ASP A 36 -2.49 10.88 8.86
N ILE A 37 -1.69 10.40 7.89
CA ILE A 37 -0.42 11.03 7.51
C ILE A 37 -0.61 11.97 6.31
N SER A 38 -0.21 13.23 6.48
CA SER A 38 -0.19 14.20 5.39
C SER A 38 1.10 14.05 4.57
N PRO A 39 1.02 13.89 3.24
CA PRO A 39 2.19 13.75 2.39
C PRO A 39 3.00 15.05 2.31
N ASP A 40 4.30 14.96 2.56
CA ASP A 40 5.29 16.01 2.36
C ASP A 40 6.07 15.73 1.06
N GLN A 41 5.58 16.37 0.00
CA GLN A 41 6.18 16.27 -1.33
C GLN A 41 7.56 16.92 -1.41
N HIS A 42 7.85 17.91 -0.57
CA HIS A 42 9.14 18.59 -0.57
C HIS A 42 10.19 17.69 0.04
N LEU A 43 9.90 17.06 1.18
CA LEU A 43 10.81 16.11 1.81
C LEU A 43 11.15 14.95 0.88
N VAL A 44 10.15 14.32 0.25
CA VAL A 44 10.39 13.20 -0.69
C VAL A 44 11.25 13.63 -1.87
N LYS A 45 11.00 14.81 -2.45
CA LYS A 45 11.84 15.38 -3.50
C LYS A 45 13.27 15.62 -3.05
N THR A 46 13.46 16.15 -1.84
CA THR A 46 14.78 16.36 -1.26
C THR A 46 15.51 15.04 -1.04
N LEU A 47 14.83 13.99 -0.56
CA LEU A 47 15.42 12.66 -0.37
C LEU A 47 15.91 12.07 -1.71
N ILE A 48 15.16 12.24 -2.80
CA ILE A 48 15.58 11.79 -4.13
C ILE A 48 16.93 12.40 -4.53
N TRP A 49 17.22 13.66 -4.18
CA TRP A 49 18.51 14.30 -4.50
C TRP A 49 19.70 13.71 -3.75
N PHE A 50 19.45 13.07 -2.61
CA PHE A 50 20.49 12.40 -1.82
C PHE A 50 20.63 10.92 -2.14
N TRP A 51 19.77 10.37 -3.00
CA TRP A 51 19.81 8.96 -3.37
C TRP A 51 21.01 8.66 -4.27
N ASP A 52 21.81 7.67 -3.90
CA ASP A 52 22.87 7.08 -4.72
C ASP A 52 22.37 5.72 -5.23
N PRO A 53 21.94 5.61 -6.50
CA PRO A 53 21.36 4.38 -7.03
C PRO A 53 22.38 3.26 -7.22
N ASP A 54 23.67 3.57 -7.35
CA ASP A 54 24.73 2.56 -7.54
C ASP A 54 25.05 1.85 -6.22
N ARG A 55 24.88 2.57 -5.11
CA ARG A 55 25.16 2.08 -3.76
C ARG A 55 23.91 1.75 -2.96
N VAL A 56 22.73 2.14 -3.44
CA VAL A 56 21.41 1.89 -2.82
C VAL A 56 21.33 2.52 -1.42
N VAL A 57 21.85 3.75 -1.29
CA VAL A 57 21.91 4.52 -0.03
C VAL A 57 21.53 5.97 -0.24
N PHE A 58 21.08 6.63 0.81
CA PHE A 58 21.08 8.09 0.88
C PHE A 58 22.43 8.57 1.38
N LYS A 59 23.07 9.47 0.62
CA LYS A 59 24.42 9.98 0.90
C LYS A 59 24.39 11.43 1.37
N PHE A 60 24.77 11.65 2.62
CA PHE A 60 24.89 12.97 3.25
C PHE A 60 26.35 13.27 3.56
N ARG A 61 27.07 13.89 2.60
CA ARG A 61 28.53 14.08 2.67
C ARG A 61 29.26 12.75 2.91
N ASP A 62 29.73 12.52 4.13
CA ASP A 62 30.51 11.35 4.55
C ASP A 62 29.66 10.28 5.26
N TYR A 63 28.35 10.52 5.38
CA TYR A 63 27.40 9.59 6.02
C TYR A 63 26.49 8.95 4.98
N GLU A 64 26.23 7.66 5.19
CA GLU A 64 25.32 6.87 4.36
C GLU A 64 24.29 6.19 5.24
N ILE A 65 23.04 6.20 4.79
CA ILE A 65 21.95 5.52 5.47
C ILE A 65 20.96 5.01 4.44
N THR A 66 20.33 3.86 4.71
CA THR A 66 19.30 3.29 3.84
C THR A 66 18.24 2.62 4.69
N HIS A 67 17.06 2.44 4.11
CA HIS A 67 15.99 1.73 4.81
C HIS A 67 16.28 0.23 4.86
N THR A 68 15.85 -0.41 5.93
CA THR A 68 16.00 -1.85 6.18
C THR A 68 14.65 -2.55 6.27
N LEU A 69 14.65 -3.89 6.19
CA LEU A 69 13.43 -4.68 6.39
C LEU A 69 12.89 -4.54 7.81
N GLU A 70 13.78 -4.41 8.79
CA GLU A 70 13.49 -4.17 10.20
C GLU A 70 12.70 -2.88 10.37
N GLU A 71 13.10 -1.81 9.68
CA GLU A 71 12.40 -0.52 9.72
C GLU A 71 11.05 -0.58 8.98
N ILE A 72 10.96 -1.28 7.85
CA ILE A 72 9.65 -1.51 7.20
C ILE A 72 8.71 -2.23 8.17
N ASN A 73 9.18 -3.28 8.83
CA ASN A 73 8.40 -3.98 9.86
C ASN A 73 8.03 -3.05 11.02
N TYR A 74 8.96 -2.20 11.48
CA TYR A 74 8.73 -1.23 12.55
C TYR A 74 7.59 -0.26 12.24
N PHE A 75 7.56 0.32 11.04
CA PHE A 75 6.54 1.29 10.66
C PHE A 75 5.20 0.64 10.28
N THR A 76 5.23 -0.55 9.68
CA THR A 76 4.04 -1.20 9.13
C THR A 76 3.44 -2.29 10.00
N ASN A 77 4.19 -2.79 10.98
CA ASN A 77 3.87 -4.00 11.72
C ASN A 77 3.64 -5.25 10.83
N LEU A 78 4.25 -5.27 9.63
CA LEU A 78 4.23 -6.42 8.73
C LEU A 78 5.32 -7.42 9.12
N ILE A 79 4.92 -8.46 9.86
CA ILE A 79 5.79 -9.56 10.22
C ILE A 79 6.46 -10.12 8.96
N TYR A 80 7.80 -10.19 8.95
CA TYR A 80 8.58 -10.77 7.85
C TYR A 80 9.37 -12.01 8.27
N GLN A 81 9.75 -12.12 9.55
CA GLN A 81 10.45 -13.29 10.07
C GLN A 81 9.56 -14.54 9.95
N GLY A 82 10.12 -15.61 9.37
CA GLY A 82 9.40 -16.87 9.12
C GLY A 82 8.29 -16.78 8.06
N ARG A 83 8.19 -15.67 7.32
CA ARG A 83 7.24 -15.48 6.21
C ARG A 83 7.98 -15.59 4.87
N GLY A 84 7.30 -16.10 3.85
CA GLY A 84 7.82 -16.03 2.49
C GLY A 84 7.63 -14.64 1.88
N GLN A 85 8.37 -14.36 0.81
CA GLN A 85 8.26 -13.10 0.07
C GLN A 85 7.21 -13.17 -1.04
N ILE A 86 6.55 -12.05 -1.31
CA ILE A 86 5.64 -11.93 -2.45
C ILE A 86 6.43 -11.49 -3.67
N ILE A 87 6.33 -12.27 -4.73
CA ILE A 87 6.80 -11.89 -6.06
C ILE A 87 5.56 -11.58 -6.89
N PRO A 88 5.30 -10.30 -7.24
CA PRO A 88 4.16 -9.95 -8.06
C PRO A 88 4.29 -10.63 -9.43
N HIS A 89 3.18 -11.13 -9.94
CA HIS A 89 3.12 -11.71 -11.28
C HIS A 89 2.03 -11.04 -12.10
N ASN A 90 2.18 -11.06 -13.42
CA ASN A 90 1.22 -10.45 -14.32
C ASN A 90 -0.16 -11.11 -14.18
N GLN A 91 -1.15 -10.28 -13.84
CA GLN A 91 -2.54 -10.67 -13.77
C GLN A 91 -3.34 -9.88 -14.80
N SER A 92 -3.96 -10.59 -15.74
CA SER A 92 -4.83 -9.96 -16.73
C SER A 92 -6.10 -9.39 -16.11
N GLY A 93 -6.66 -8.34 -16.73
CA GLY A 93 -7.96 -7.79 -16.33
C GLY A 93 -9.08 -8.84 -16.28
N LYS A 94 -9.05 -9.86 -17.15
CA LYS A 94 -10.00 -10.99 -17.09
C LYS A 94 -9.85 -11.81 -15.80
N LYS A 95 -8.62 -12.11 -15.38
CA LYS A 95 -8.36 -12.84 -14.12
C LYS A 95 -8.77 -12.00 -12.91
N PHE A 96 -8.49 -10.69 -12.95
CA PHE A 96 -8.93 -9.71 -11.95
C PHE A 96 -10.44 -9.71 -11.77
N LEU A 97 -11.19 -9.50 -12.86
CA LEU A 97 -12.65 -9.48 -12.83
C LEU A 97 -13.22 -10.79 -12.29
N ARG A 98 -12.72 -11.92 -12.80
CA ARG A 98 -13.17 -13.25 -12.37
C ARG A 98 -12.97 -13.46 -10.87
N TYR A 99 -11.81 -13.07 -10.33
CA TYR A 99 -11.50 -13.26 -8.92
C TYR A 99 -12.37 -12.39 -7.99
N LEU A 100 -12.62 -11.14 -8.38
CA LEU A 100 -13.56 -10.25 -7.70
C LEU A 100 -15.02 -10.50 -8.09
N GLY A 101 -15.32 -11.57 -8.83
CA GLY A 101 -16.69 -11.90 -9.24
C GLY A 101 -17.40 -10.83 -10.06
N LEU A 102 -16.65 -9.99 -10.77
CA LEU A 102 -17.15 -8.90 -11.61
C LEU A 102 -17.32 -9.35 -13.06
N LYS A 103 -18.34 -8.81 -13.74
CA LYS A 103 -18.57 -9.00 -15.16
C LYS A 103 -18.00 -7.82 -15.95
N ASN A 104 -17.40 -8.08 -17.12
CA ASN A 104 -16.99 -7.01 -18.05
C ASN A 104 -18.15 -6.58 -18.96
N THR A 105 -19.28 -6.14 -18.40
CA THR A 105 -20.49 -5.89 -19.21
C THR A 105 -20.37 -4.70 -20.17
N LYS A 106 -19.41 -3.81 -19.93
CA LYS A 106 -19.22 -2.57 -20.71
C LYS A 106 -17.94 -2.59 -21.55
N GLU A 107 -17.25 -3.73 -21.63
CA GLU A 107 -15.99 -3.89 -22.35
C GLU A 107 -14.99 -2.76 -22.03
N LEU A 108 -14.81 -2.49 -20.73
CA LEU A 108 -13.99 -1.36 -20.32
C LEU A 108 -12.52 -1.61 -20.70
N ARG A 109 -11.97 -0.71 -21.51
CA ARG A 109 -10.56 -0.73 -21.97
C ARG A 109 -9.53 -0.76 -20.83
N CYS A 110 -9.90 -0.33 -19.62
CA CYS A 110 -9.00 -0.41 -18.48
C CYS A 110 -8.57 -1.86 -18.19
N PHE A 111 -9.47 -2.83 -18.34
CA PHE A 111 -9.16 -4.24 -18.14
C PHE A 111 -8.31 -4.86 -19.25
N GLU A 112 -8.43 -4.36 -20.48
CA GLU A 112 -7.56 -4.73 -21.59
C GLU A 112 -6.12 -4.25 -21.34
N ASN A 113 -6.01 -3.08 -20.71
CA ASN A 113 -4.74 -2.45 -20.34
C ASN A 113 -4.28 -2.79 -18.91
N ASN A 114 -4.89 -3.80 -18.27
CA ASN A 114 -4.50 -4.31 -16.95
C ASN A 114 -4.46 -3.26 -15.82
N TRP A 115 -5.39 -2.31 -15.84
CA TRP A 115 -5.58 -1.35 -14.75
C TRP A 115 -7.05 -1.11 -14.39
N VAL A 116 -7.27 -0.56 -13.21
CA VAL A 116 -8.59 -0.12 -12.70
C VAL A 116 -8.43 1.20 -11.94
N SER A 117 -9.49 1.99 -11.79
CA SER A 117 -9.46 3.17 -10.92
C SER A 117 -9.97 2.85 -9.52
N SER A 118 -9.54 3.62 -8.53
CA SER A 118 -10.08 3.53 -7.16
C SER A 118 -11.59 3.77 -7.13
N ASP A 119 -12.08 4.74 -7.90
CA ASP A 119 -13.52 4.99 -8.05
C ASP A 119 -14.31 3.77 -8.52
N TYR A 120 -13.75 3.01 -9.47
CA TYR A 120 -14.40 1.81 -9.97
C TYR A 120 -14.56 0.76 -8.85
N LEU A 121 -13.54 0.60 -8.00
CA LEU A 121 -13.58 -0.31 -6.85
C LEU A 121 -14.54 0.20 -5.77
N TYR A 122 -14.45 1.48 -5.42
CA TYR A 122 -15.27 2.10 -4.38
C TYR A 122 -16.77 2.01 -4.69
N GLU A 123 -17.20 2.28 -5.92
CA GLU A 123 -18.63 2.20 -6.28
C GLU A 123 -19.20 0.79 -6.12
N ARG A 124 -18.36 -0.24 -6.28
CA ARG A 124 -18.76 -1.66 -6.26
C ARG A 124 -18.61 -2.30 -4.90
N TYR A 125 -17.59 -1.90 -4.16
CA TYR A 125 -17.19 -2.51 -2.92
C TYR A 125 -17.24 -1.54 -1.73
N GLY A 126 -16.87 -0.27 -1.90
CA GLY A 126 -16.74 0.68 -0.79
C GLY A 126 -18.02 1.27 -0.22
N ARG A 127 -19.11 1.23 -0.98
CA ARG A 127 -20.43 1.68 -0.52
C ARG A 127 -21.10 0.60 0.34
N ARG A 128 -21.72 0.99 1.47
CA ARG A 128 -22.46 0.07 2.36
C ARG A 128 -23.47 -0.84 1.62
N ASP A 129 -24.16 -0.29 0.63
CA ASP A 129 -25.14 -1.02 -0.20
C ASP A 129 -24.61 -1.31 -1.63
N GLY A 130 -23.29 -1.27 -1.84
CA GLY A 130 -22.67 -1.39 -3.17
C GLY A 130 -23.13 -2.65 -3.93
N TYR A 131 -23.14 -3.81 -3.26
CA TYR A 131 -23.66 -5.05 -3.86
C TYR A 131 -25.13 -4.94 -4.28
N LYS A 132 -26.01 -4.34 -3.44
CA LYS A 132 -27.44 -4.24 -3.75
C LYS A 132 -27.70 -3.33 -4.93
N LEU A 133 -27.01 -2.19 -4.97
CA LEU A 133 -27.16 -1.16 -6.02
C LEU A 133 -26.68 -1.68 -7.39
N ILE A 134 -25.61 -2.47 -7.41
CA ILE A 134 -24.92 -2.87 -8.66
C ILE A 134 -24.89 -4.40 -8.81
N LYS A 135 -25.87 -5.11 -8.24
CA LYS A 135 -25.94 -6.59 -8.22
C LYS A 135 -25.75 -7.23 -9.60
N LYS A 136 -26.28 -6.61 -10.66
CA LYS A 136 -26.23 -7.14 -12.03
C LYS A 136 -24.80 -7.28 -12.56
N GLU A 137 -23.86 -6.46 -12.08
CA GLU A 137 -22.45 -6.51 -12.47
C GLU A 137 -21.66 -7.62 -11.77
N PHE A 138 -22.23 -8.24 -10.72
CA PHE A 138 -21.60 -9.35 -10.03
C PHE A 138 -22.09 -10.70 -10.58
N SER A 139 -21.16 -11.65 -10.66
CA SER A 139 -21.43 -13.08 -10.86
C SER A 139 -21.55 -13.82 -9.52
N TYR A 140 -21.16 -13.19 -8.42
CA TYR A 140 -21.15 -13.76 -7.07
C TYR A 140 -22.45 -13.51 -6.30
N THR A 141 -22.76 -14.43 -5.38
CA THR A 141 -23.81 -14.23 -4.37
C THR A 141 -23.35 -13.17 -3.35
N PRO A 142 -24.25 -12.61 -2.53
CA PRO A 142 -23.88 -11.69 -1.46
C PRO A 142 -22.77 -12.25 -0.55
N ASP A 143 -22.82 -13.54 -0.23
CA ASP A 143 -21.84 -14.17 0.66
C ASP A 143 -20.44 -14.24 0.03
N HIS A 144 -20.37 -14.62 -1.24
CA HIS A 144 -19.10 -14.62 -1.97
C HIS A 144 -18.55 -13.20 -2.14
N TRP A 145 -19.42 -12.21 -2.36
CA TRP A 145 -19.01 -10.80 -2.42
C TRP A 145 -18.43 -10.33 -1.07
N ARG A 146 -19.05 -10.70 0.06
CA ARG A 146 -18.56 -10.36 1.40
C ARG A 146 -17.16 -10.89 1.66
N VAL A 147 -16.84 -12.09 1.20
CA VAL A 147 -15.49 -12.67 1.29
C VAL A 147 -14.46 -11.87 0.49
N ARG A 148 -14.86 -11.31 -0.67
CA ARG A 148 -13.97 -10.51 -1.53
C ARG A 148 -13.88 -9.05 -1.14
N HIS A 149 -14.83 -8.55 -0.37
CA HIS A 149 -14.90 -7.17 0.08
C HIS A 149 -13.62 -6.65 0.77
N PRO A 150 -13.04 -7.31 1.78
CA PRO A 150 -11.78 -6.85 2.39
C PRO A 150 -10.58 -6.94 1.45
N ILE A 151 -10.61 -7.87 0.49
CA ILE A 151 -9.54 -8.03 -0.50
C ILE A 151 -9.60 -6.90 -1.54
N ALA A 152 -10.80 -6.53 -2.01
CA ALA A 152 -10.98 -5.39 -2.90
C ALA A 152 -10.52 -4.08 -2.24
N PHE A 153 -10.79 -3.91 -0.94
CA PHE A 153 -10.28 -2.79 -0.16
C PHE A 153 -8.74 -2.79 -0.12
N ALA A 154 -8.13 -3.95 0.15
CA ALA A 154 -6.67 -4.07 0.14
C ALA A 154 -6.09 -3.77 -1.25
N VAL A 155 -6.74 -4.17 -2.34
CA VAL A 155 -6.33 -3.79 -3.70
C VAL A 155 -6.30 -2.28 -3.86
N ASP A 156 -7.34 -1.60 -3.39
CA ASP A 156 -7.43 -0.15 -3.49
C ASP A 156 -6.36 0.55 -2.65
N LEU A 157 -6.22 0.15 -1.38
CA LEU A 157 -5.20 0.69 -0.47
C LEU A 157 -3.79 0.48 -1.01
N LEU A 158 -3.42 -0.75 -1.35
CA LEU A 158 -2.09 -1.07 -1.84
C LEU A 158 -1.81 -0.35 -3.16
N GLY A 159 -2.77 -0.37 -4.09
CA GLY A 159 -2.60 0.21 -5.44
C GLY A 159 -2.61 1.73 -5.48
N THR A 160 -3.16 2.40 -4.47
CA THR A 160 -3.15 3.88 -4.39
C THR A 160 -2.07 4.41 -3.47
N SER A 161 -1.71 3.67 -2.43
CA SER A 161 -0.84 4.17 -1.36
C SER A 161 0.56 3.57 -1.41
N LEU A 162 0.71 2.28 -1.75
CA LEU A 162 2.00 1.58 -1.68
C LEU A 162 2.66 1.40 -3.05
N PHE A 163 1.85 1.11 -4.07
CA PHE A 163 2.28 0.86 -5.44
C PHE A 163 1.51 1.73 -6.44
N PRO A 164 1.46 3.06 -6.23
CA PRO A 164 0.72 3.96 -7.10
C PRO A 164 1.29 3.97 -8.52
N LEU A 165 0.40 3.91 -9.51
CA LEU A 165 0.74 4.27 -10.89
C LEU A 165 0.28 5.70 -11.19
N GLU A 166 0.88 6.29 -12.23
CA GLU A 166 0.46 7.60 -12.72
C GLU A 166 -1.05 7.66 -13.02
N HIS A 167 -1.63 8.85 -12.85
CA HIS A 167 -3.04 9.14 -13.09
C HIS A 167 -4.02 8.36 -12.19
N GLY A 168 -3.57 7.84 -11.04
CA GLY A 168 -4.42 7.11 -10.10
C GLY A 168 -4.89 5.75 -10.62
N LYS A 169 -4.12 5.16 -11.53
CA LYS A 169 -4.36 3.81 -12.03
C LYS A 169 -3.88 2.80 -11.00
N ILE A 170 -4.62 1.71 -10.86
CA ILE A 170 -4.26 0.58 -10.01
C ILE A 170 -4.01 -0.60 -10.93
N SER A 171 -2.80 -1.16 -10.89
CA SER A 171 -2.48 -2.37 -11.66
C SER A 171 -3.35 -3.54 -11.22
N THR A 172 -3.87 -4.31 -12.17
CA THR A 172 -4.62 -5.52 -11.87
C THR A 172 -3.75 -6.60 -11.20
N CYS A 173 -2.41 -6.49 -11.24
CA CYS A 173 -1.51 -7.38 -10.52
C CYS A 173 -1.64 -7.24 -8.99
N ILE A 174 -2.03 -6.07 -8.49
CA ILE A 174 -2.21 -5.82 -7.05
C ILE A 174 -3.31 -6.74 -6.48
N CYS A 175 -4.27 -7.16 -7.31
CA CYS A 175 -5.25 -8.17 -6.91
C CYS A 175 -4.64 -9.53 -6.57
N SER A 176 -3.58 -9.95 -7.28
CA SER A 176 -2.87 -11.20 -6.96
C SER A 176 -2.13 -11.05 -5.64
N VAL A 177 -1.50 -9.90 -5.42
CA VAL A 177 -0.78 -9.57 -4.17
C VAL A 177 -1.74 -9.58 -2.99
N ALA A 178 -2.85 -8.84 -3.09
CA ALA A 178 -3.90 -8.77 -2.07
C ALA A 178 -4.54 -10.15 -1.82
N ARG A 179 -4.80 -10.94 -2.87
CA ARG A 179 -5.25 -12.32 -2.70
C ARG A 179 -4.25 -13.14 -1.88
N THR A 180 -2.97 -13.05 -2.24
CA THR A 180 -1.89 -13.87 -1.69
C THR A 180 -1.66 -13.58 -0.21
N ILE A 181 -1.73 -12.33 0.24
CA ILE A 181 -1.64 -11.99 1.68
C ILE A 181 -2.86 -12.40 2.48
N PHE A 182 -4.05 -12.42 1.87
CA PHE A 182 -5.29 -12.83 2.56
C PHE A 182 -5.45 -14.34 2.63
N GLU A 183 -5.07 -15.06 1.56
CA GLU A 183 -5.33 -16.49 1.42
C GLU A 183 -4.10 -17.37 1.72
N GLY A 184 -2.88 -16.81 1.66
CA GLY A 184 -1.63 -17.57 1.74
C GLY A 184 -1.36 -18.43 0.49
N VAL A 185 -0.24 -19.16 0.50
CA VAL A 185 0.15 -20.13 -0.54
C VAL A 185 0.71 -21.37 0.14
N ASP A 186 0.16 -22.56 -0.14
CA ASP A 186 0.66 -23.84 0.41
C ASP A 186 0.88 -23.83 1.92
N SER A 187 -0.09 -23.28 2.67
CA SER A 187 -0.02 -23.04 4.13
C SER A 187 1.08 -22.08 4.59
N THR A 188 1.84 -21.51 3.66
CA THR A 188 2.84 -20.48 3.91
C THR A 188 2.17 -19.11 3.90
N GLN A 189 2.44 -18.36 4.94
CA GLN A 189 2.04 -16.96 5.01
C GLN A 189 3.13 -16.08 4.38
N LEU A 190 2.69 -15.10 3.61
CA LEU A 190 3.57 -14.23 2.83
C LEU A 190 3.52 -12.80 3.35
N THR A 191 4.60 -12.04 3.15
CA THR A 191 4.72 -10.65 3.61
C THR A 191 4.98 -9.68 2.46
N LEU A 192 4.51 -8.44 2.63
CA LEU A 192 4.76 -7.34 1.70
C LEU A 192 6.09 -6.63 1.97
N ALA A 193 6.71 -6.81 3.15
CA ALA A 193 7.84 -5.98 3.56
C ALA A 193 9.00 -5.93 2.54
N PRO A 194 9.45 -7.06 1.94
CA PRO A 194 10.48 -7.02 0.89
C PRO A 194 10.02 -6.32 -0.38
N MET A 195 8.77 -6.52 -0.79
CA MET A 195 8.21 -5.87 -1.98
C MET A 195 8.12 -4.35 -1.78
N ILE A 196 7.71 -3.90 -0.59
CA ILE A 196 7.65 -2.47 -0.26
C ILE A 196 9.04 -1.84 -0.36
N LEU A 197 10.05 -2.46 0.25
CA LEU A 197 11.42 -1.96 0.23
C LEU A 197 11.97 -1.88 -1.20
N ALA A 198 11.76 -2.94 -1.99
CA ALA A 198 12.20 -3.01 -3.38
C ALA A 198 11.56 -1.92 -4.26
N GLU A 199 10.27 -1.67 -4.09
CA GLU A 199 9.54 -0.65 -4.85
C GLU A 199 9.98 0.77 -4.46
N VAL A 200 10.28 1.04 -3.18
CA VAL A 200 10.88 2.31 -2.75
C VAL A 200 12.23 2.53 -3.42
N PHE A 201 13.13 1.54 -3.39
CA PHE A 201 14.46 1.66 -4.02
C PHE A 201 14.37 1.82 -5.54
N GLN A 202 13.47 1.08 -6.19
CA GLN A 202 13.27 1.22 -7.63
C GLN A 202 12.74 2.62 -7.98
N ALA A 203 11.75 3.13 -7.23
CA ALA A 203 11.19 4.45 -7.45
C ALA A 203 12.21 5.57 -7.23
N LEU A 204 13.02 5.47 -6.17
CA LEU A 204 14.13 6.40 -5.91
C LEU A 204 15.12 6.41 -7.08
N GLY A 205 15.55 5.23 -7.54
CA GLY A 205 16.50 5.10 -8.65
C GLY A 205 15.96 5.66 -9.97
N LYS A 206 14.70 5.36 -10.32
CA LYS A 206 14.05 5.92 -11.52
C LYS A 206 13.95 7.44 -11.45
N CYS A 207 13.56 7.99 -10.29
CA CYS A 207 13.42 9.43 -10.12
C CYS A 207 14.78 10.16 -10.14
N GLU A 208 15.80 9.62 -9.48
CA GLU A 208 17.14 10.21 -9.45
C GLU A 208 17.75 10.26 -10.86
N ARG A 209 17.63 9.18 -11.62
CA ARG A 209 18.10 9.11 -13.02
C ARG A 209 17.24 9.91 -14.00
N GLY A 210 16.18 10.57 -13.55
CA GLY A 210 15.28 11.35 -14.38
C GLY A 210 14.41 10.52 -15.34
N GLU A 211 14.26 9.21 -15.10
CA GLU A 211 13.42 8.31 -15.92
C GLU A 211 11.93 8.58 -15.71
N THR A 212 11.55 9.12 -14.54
CA THR A 212 10.17 9.49 -14.21
C THR A 212 10.11 10.71 -13.30
N ASN A 213 9.10 11.57 -13.52
CA ASN A 213 8.75 12.67 -12.64
C ASN A 213 7.72 12.28 -11.57
N PHE A 214 7.23 11.04 -11.61
CA PHE A 214 6.25 10.50 -10.69
C PHE A 214 6.90 9.43 -9.81
N PHE A 215 6.91 9.68 -8.50
CA PHE A 215 7.34 8.68 -7.53
C PHE A 215 6.28 7.59 -7.40
N GLU A 216 6.51 6.44 -8.04
CA GLU A 216 5.66 5.24 -8.02
C GLU A 216 5.81 4.40 -6.74
N GLY A 217 6.78 4.76 -5.89
CA GLY A 217 7.04 4.08 -4.64
C GLY A 217 6.19 4.61 -3.48
N TYR A 218 6.38 3.99 -2.33
CA TYR A 218 5.63 4.29 -1.12
C TYR A 218 6.11 5.56 -0.42
N ASN A 219 5.66 6.72 -0.90
CA ASN A 219 6.11 8.04 -0.45
C ASN A 219 5.89 8.32 1.05
N LEU A 220 4.80 7.82 1.64
CA LEU A 220 4.47 8.08 3.04
C LEU A 220 5.43 7.39 4.01
N ILE A 221 5.83 6.13 3.76
CA ILE A 221 6.84 5.48 4.62
C ILE A 221 8.20 6.11 4.46
N LEU A 222 8.59 6.45 3.22
CA LEU A 222 9.85 7.13 2.97
C LEU A 222 9.95 8.44 3.76
N GLN A 223 8.88 9.23 3.75
CA GLN A 223 8.75 10.43 4.57
C GLN A 223 8.83 10.09 6.06
N MET A 224 8.07 9.10 6.54
CA MET A 224 8.04 8.76 7.96
C MET A 224 9.41 8.33 8.48
N TRP A 225 10.10 7.49 7.74
CA TRP A 225 11.47 7.09 8.05
C TRP A 225 12.40 8.30 8.10
N ALA A 226 12.34 9.19 7.10
CA ALA A 226 13.21 10.35 7.06
C ALA A 226 12.94 11.29 8.24
N MET A 227 11.68 11.47 8.61
CA MET A 227 11.32 12.28 9.78
C MET A 227 11.84 11.65 11.08
N GLU A 228 11.67 10.34 11.26
CA GLU A 228 12.17 9.64 12.47
C GLU A 228 13.72 9.71 12.57
N HIS A 229 14.44 9.69 11.45
CA HIS A 229 15.91 9.78 11.44
C HIS A 229 16.46 11.21 11.53
N PHE A 230 15.76 12.20 10.99
CA PHE A 230 16.24 13.59 10.93
C PHE A 230 15.76 14.45 12.10
N TYR A 231 14.64 14.10 12.74
CA TYR A 231 14.19 14.83 13.92
C TYR A 231 14.97 14.40 15.18
N ARG A 232 15.38 15.40 15.96
CA ARG A 232 16.11 15.18 17.21
C ARG A 232 15.11 14.86 18.32
N HIS A 233 14.97 13.60 18.68
CA HIS A 233 14.15 13.20 19.83
C HIS A 233 14.82 13.65 21.15
N PRO A 234 14.10 14.34 22.06
CA PRO A 234 14.65 14.81 23.34
C PRO A 234 15.25 13.70 24.21
N ASN A 235 14.74 12.47 24.07
CA ASN A 235 15.19 11.28 24.78
C ASN A 235 15.50 10.16 23.78
N MET A 236 16.76 10.04 23.34
CA MET A 236 17.20 8.93 22.48
C MET A 236 17.09 7.52 23.12
N VAL A 237 16.67 7.43 24.39
CA VAL A 237 16.48 6.16 25.11
C VAL A 237 15.21 5.43 24.64
N ASP A 238 14.28 6.12 23.95
CA ASP A 238 12.98 5.58 23.53
C ASP A 238 12.89 5.11 22.06
N ILE A 239 14.01 4.99 21.33
CA ILE A 239 14.08 4.05 20.18
C ILE A 239 14.23 2.60 20.71
N LEU A 240 13.78 2.34 21.93
CA LEU A 240 13.36 1.01 22.32
C LEU A 240 12.05 0.73 21.61
N PHE A 241 12.08 -0.29 20.76
CA PHE A 241 11.00 -0.85 19.96
C PHE A 241 9.72 -1.10 20.78
N SER A 242 8.94 -0.05 21.06
CA SER A 242 7.68 -0.15 21.79
C SER A 242 6.61 -0.87 20.95
N GLU A 243 5.76 -1.67 21.61
CA GLU A 243 4.66 -2.44 20.99
C GLU A 243 3.45 -1.59 20.53
N SER A 244 3.50 -0.26 20.69
CA SER A 244 2.41 0.66 20.33
C SER A 244 2.37 0.97 18.82
N ASN A 245 1.17 1.16 18.24
CA ASN A 245 1.00 1.54 16.82
C ASN A 245 1.71 2.87 16.50
N LYS A 246 2.76 2.80 15.67
CA LYS A 246 3.70 3.91 15.47
C LYS A 246 3.31 4.90 14.38
N ILE A 247 2.35 4.55 13.52
CA ILE A 247 1.74 5.50 12.58
C ILE A 247 0.81 6.45 13.34
N ASP A 248 -0.03 5.92 14.24
CA ASP A 248 -1.00 6.73 14.99
C ASP A 248 -0.31 7.76 15.91
N SER A 249 0.88 7.44 16.46
CA SER A 249 1.63 8.36 17.32
C SER A 249 2.71 9.16 16.58
N PHE A 250 2.74 9.14 15.25
CA PHE A 250 3.82 9.75 14.46
C PHE A 250 3.98 11.25 14.75
N TYR A 251 2.90 12.03 14.67
CA TYR A 251 2.94 13.47 14.95
C TYR A 251 3.20 13.81 16.41
N ASP A 252 2.96 12.90 17.34
CA ASP A 252 3.30 13.12 18.75
C ASP A 252 4.79 12.86 19.04
N ARG A 253 5.47 12.04 18.22
CA ARG A 253 6.91 11.83 18.31
C ARG A 253 7.75 12.89 17.60
N THR A 254 7.18 13.59 16.62
CA THR A 254 7.87 14.60 15.80
C THR A 254 7.58 16.05 16.21
N LYS A 255 7.05 16.27 17.43
CA LYS A 255 6.90 17.60 18.04
C LYS A 255 8.18 18.06 18.73
#